data_AF-A0A7Y3TFP7-F1
#
_entry.id   AF-A0A7Y3TFP7-F1
#
_cell.length_a   1.000
_cell.length_b   1.000
_cell.length_c   1.000
_cell.angle_alpha   90.00
_cell.angle_beta   90.00
_cell.angle_gamma   90.00
#
_symmetry.space_group_name_H-M   'P 1'
#
loop_
_entity.id
_entity.type
_entity.pdbx_description
1 polymer ?
#
loop_
_entity_poly.entity_id
_entity_poly.type
_entity_poly.pdbx_seq_one_letter_code
_entity_poly.pdbx_strand_id
1 'polypeptide(L)'
;MEKKKIGLIFNINGPYRITRQAMSNTIERSNVDKKDMFYSAYKFLETGKGNPTERILKAYLKNLDSLNVEITQIKDTISQANSPIFVWTKPEYVSEDLKEIKTKYNLDYLFIVDGQFGIEFEKAGVFNGDKRTNIFLNNAFINLETNEVVSNFNVGNISNIKKKNILSPPNFPNIEKSMNDLLNDKVLPEIERKIKRKIVIP
;
A
#
# COMPACT_ATOMS: atom_id res chain seq x y z
N MET A 1 13.51 -4.22 -30.07
CA MET A 1 12.93 -5.15 -29.08
C MET A 1 11.55 -4.63 -28.73
N GLU A 2 10.53 -5.49 -28.73
CA GLU A 2 9.18 -5.13 -28.29
C GLU A 2 9.20 -4.81 -26.80
N LYS A 3 8.51 -3.74 -26.38
CA LYS A 3 8.42 -3.37 -24.96
C LYS A 3 7.54 -4.38 -24.23
N LYS A 4 7.97 -4.81 -23.04
CA LYS A 4 7.15 -5.66 -22.18
C LYS A 4 5.96 -4.89 -21.61
N LYS A 5 4.83 -5.57 -21.45
CA LYS A 5 3.55 -4.99 -21.02
C LYS A 5 3.23 -5.41 -19.59
N ILE A 6 3.03 -4.42 -18.71
CA ILE A 6 2.74 -4.63 -17.29
C ILE A 6 1.34 -4.12 -16.98
N GLY A 7 0.51 -5.01 -16.42
CA GLY A 7 -0.71 -4.62 -15.73
C GLY A 7 -0.39 -4.09 -14.33
N LEU A 8 -0.99 -2.99 -13.92
CA LEU A 8 -0.90 -2.48 -12.55
C LEU A 8 -2.27 -2.54 -11.88
N ILE A 9 -2.42 -3.38 -10.87
CA ILE A 9 -3.53 -3.34 -9.92
C ILE A 9 -3.05 -2.58 -8.67
N PHE A 10 -3.84 -1.59 -8.25
CA PHE A 10 -3.43 -0.68 -7.20
C PHE A 10 -4.54 -0.48 -6.18
N ASN A 11 -4.41 -1.13 -5.02
CA ASN A 11 -5.41 -1.18 -3.96
C ASN A 11 -4.83 -0.64 -2.66
N ILE A 12 -4.82 0.68 -2.50
CA ILE A 12 -4.47 1.30 -1.22
C ILE A 12 -5.72 1.81 -0.54
N ASN A 13 -6.01 1.26 0.63
CA ASN A 13 -7.17 1.61 1.42
C ASN A 13 -6.78 2.44 2.65
N GLY A 14 -7.74 3.19 3.18
CA GLY A 14 -7.57 3.93 4.42
C GLY A 14 -8.44 5.17 4.47
N PRO A 15 -8.28 5.99 5.52
CA PRO A 15 -7.35 5.75 6.62
C PRO A 15 -7.80 4.62 7.56
N TYR A 16 -6.86 3.97 8.22
CA TYR A 16 -7.13 2.97 9.26
C TYR A 16 -6.80 3.51 10.64
N ARG A 17 -7.54 3.05 11.65
CA ARG A 17 -7.13 3.12 13.05
C ARG A 17 -6.33 1.86 13.35
N ILE A 18 -5.05 2.03 13.68
CA ILE A 18 -4.17 0.92 14.02
C ILE A 18 -3.88 1.02 15.51
N THR A 19 -4.39 0.07 16.31
CA THR A 19 -4.11 0.05 17.75
C THR A 19 -2.98 -0.94 18.02
N ARG A 20 -1.84 -0.43 18.48
CA ARG A 20 -0.72 -1.26 18.91
C ARG A 20 -0.90 -1.63 20.37
N GLN A 21 -0.96 -2.94 20.65
CA GLN A 21 -0.96 -3.50 22.00
C GLN A 21 0.26 -4.42 22.17
N ALA A 22 0.55 -4.81 23.42
CA ALA A 22 1.71 -5.65 23.73
C ALA A 22 1.67 -7.05 23.07
N MET A 23 0.49 -7.57 22.72
CA MET A 23 0.35 -8.92 22.15
C MET A 23 -0.10 -8.97 20.69
N SER A 24 -0.87 -7.97 20.21
CA SER A 24 -1.29 -7.91 18.80
C SER A 24 -1.68 -6.50 18.38
N ASN A 25 -1.51 -6.22 17.09
CA ASN A 25 -2.03 -4.99 16.48
C ASN A 25 -3.45 -5.24 16.00
N THR A 26 -4.38 -4.36 16.39
CA THR A 26 -5.74 -4.37 15.84
C THR A 26 -5.81 -3.33 14.73
N ILE A 27 -6.21 -3.74 13.52
CA ILE A 27 -6.41 -2.85 12.37
C ILE A 27 -7.91 -2.75 12.14
N GLU A 28 -8.44 -1.55 12.30
CA GLU A 28 -9.86 -1.27 12.10
C GLU A 28 -9.99 -0.23 10.99
N ARG A 29 -10.78 -0.54 9.95
CA ARG A 29 -11.15 0.46 8.94
C ARG A 29 -11.83 1.61 9.67
N SER A 30 -11.51 2.84 9.32
CA SER A 30 -12.02 4.01 10.05
C SER A 30 -13.53 4.25 9.81
N ASN A 31 -14.40 3.31 10.20
CA ASN A 31 -15.79 3.60 10.56
C ASN A 31 -15.78 4.24 11.95
N VAL A 32 -14.94 5.26 12.10
CA VAL A 32 -14.72 5.95 13.36
C VAL A 32 -16.00 6.73 13.63
N ASP A 33 -16.64 6.43 14.76
CA ASP A 33 -17.84 7.13 15.21
C ASP A 33 -17.57 8.65 15.14
N LYS A 34 -18.56 9.44 14.71
CA LYS A 34 -18.48 10.91 14.74
C LYS A 34 -18.12 11.43 16.14
N LYS A 35 -18.37 10.63 17.19
CA LYS A 35 -18.01 10.91 18.58
C LYS A 35 -16.55 10.66 18.93
N ASP A 36 -15.77 9.99 18.09
CA ASP A 36 -14.33 9.80 18.33
C ASP A 36 -13.61 11.13 18.17
N MET A 37 -12.79 11.48 19.16
CA MET A 37 -12.00 12.71 19.17
C MET A 37 -11.02 12.84 17.99
N PHE A 38 -10.70 11.74 17.29
CA PHE A 38 -9.85 11.73 16.11
C PHE A 38 -10.63 11.66 14.79
N TYR A 39 -11.97 11.65 14.81
CA TYR A 39 -12.83 11.57 13.63
C TYR A 39 -12.40 12.55 12.51
N SER A 40 -12.21 13.82 12.87
CA SER A 40 -11.82 14.87 11.93
C SER A 40 -10.43 14.63 11.31
N ALA A 41 -9.52 13.96 12.02
CA ALA A 41 -8.19 13.64 11.49
C ALA A 41 -8.25 12.52 10.46
N TYR A 42 -9.09 11.51 10.68
CA TYR A 42 -9.35 10.49 9.68
C TYR A 42 -10.04 11.08 8.46
N LYS A 43 -11.07 11.92 8.65
CA LYS A 43 -11.72 12.60 7.51
C LYS A 43 -10.73 13.44 6.71
N PHE A 44 -9.81 14.13 7.37
CA PHE A 44 -8.74 14.88 6.71
C PHE A 44 -7.80 13.99 5.87
N LEU A 45 -7.41 12.82 6.39
CA LEU A 45 -6.57 11.86 5.65
C LEU A 45 -7.34 11.15 4.53
N GLU A 46 -8.66 11.00 4.66
CA GLU A 46 -9.51 10.36 3.66
C GLU A 46 -9.72 11.25 2.43
N THR A 47 -10.12 12.51 2.63
CA THR A 47 -10.58 13.40 1.55
C THR A 47 -9.73 14.66 1.36
N GLY A 48 -8.70 14.87 2.18
CA GLY A 48 -7.86 16.06 2.15
C GLY A 48 -6.47 15.84 1.53
N LYS A 49 -5.63 16.87 1.60
CA LYS A 49 -4.21 16.83 1.14
C LYS A 49 -3.34 15.82 1.90
N GLY A 50 -3.84 15.29 3.01
CA GLY A 50 -3.21 14.22 3.77
C GLY A 50 -3.33 12.84 3.13
N ASN A 51 -4.22 12.63 2.15
CA ASN A 51 -4.36 11.33 1.48
C ASN A 51 -3.08 11.03 0.65
N PRO A 52 -2.39 9.89 0.88
CA PRO A 52 -1.17 9.56 0.15
C PRO A 52 -1.40 8.77 -1.14
N THR A 53 -2.60 8.22 -1.36
CA THR A 53 -2.89 7.20 -2.40
C THR A 53 -2.48 7.65 -3.80
N GLU A 54 -2.91 8.83 -4.25
CA GLU A 54 -2.60 9.33 -5.60
C GLU A 54 -1.09 9.58 -5.78
N ARG A 55 -0.43 10.10 -4.75
CA ARG A 55 1.02 10.36 -4.78
C ARG A 55 1.82 9.07 -4.84
N ILE A 56 1.37 8.03 -4.11
CA ILE A 56 1.97 6.70 -4.19
C ILE A 56 1.76 6.11 -5.60
N LEU A 57 0.53 6.14 -6.14
CA LEU A 57 0.24 5.65 -7.49
C LEU A 57 1.16 6.31 -8.54
N LYS A 58 1.26 7.64 -8.51
CA LYS A 58 2.15 8.41 -9.39
C LYS A 58 3.61 7.99 -9.26
N ALA A 59 4.07 7.67 -8.06
CA ALA A 59 5.43 7.17 -7.85
C ALA A 59 5.64 5.78 -8.45
N TYR A 60 4.68 4.85 -8.31
CA TYR A 60 4.77 3.54 -8.98
C TYR A 60 4.80 3.70 -10.49
N LEU A 61 3.85 4.45 -11.07
CA LEU A 61 3.79 4.68 -12.52
C LEU A 61 5.09 5.29 -13.04
N LYS A 62 5.61 6.35 -12.40
CA LYS A 62 6.88 7.00 -12.78
C LYS A 62 8.06 6.04 -12.74
N ASN A 63 8.18 5.23 -11.68
CA ASN A 63 9.33 4.34 -11.52
C ASN A 63 9.24 3.13 -12.46
N LEU A 64 8.05 2.62 -12.74
CA LEU A 64 7.86 1.56 -13.74
C LEU A 64 8.13 2.08 -15.15
N ASP A 65 7.69 3.28 -15.49
CA ASP A 65 7.93 3.90 -16.82
C ASP A 65 9.43 4.02 -17.12
N SER A 66 10.24 4.25 -16.07
CA SER A 66 11.71 4.28 -16.17
C SER A 66 12.35 2.94 -16.57
N LEU A 67 11.60 1.83 -16.55
CA LEU A 67 12.04 0.50 -16.97
C LEU A 67 11.76 0.23 -18.47
N ASN A 68 11.30 1.22 -19.23
CA ASN A 68 10.99 1.11 -20.66
C ASN A 68 9.94 0.02 -20.98
N VAL A 69 8.88 -0.01 -20.19
CA VAL A 69 7.73 -0.91 -20.33
C VAL A 69 6.49 -0.15 -20.78
N GLU A 70 5.50 -0.86 -21.29
CA GLU A 70 4.15 -0.33 -21.47
C GLU A 70 3.30 -0.69 -20.24
N ILE A 71 2.58 0.28 -19.67
CA ILE A 71 1.86 0.13 -18.41
C ILE A 71 0.35 0.31 -18.64
N THR A 72 -0.43 -0.68 -18.21
CA THR A 72 -1.89 -0.64 -18.24
C THR A 72 -2.42 -0.72 -16.82
N GLN A 73 -3.12 0.32 -16.34
CA GLN A 73 -3.77 0.24 -15.03
C GLN A 73 -5.05 -0.60 -15.12
N ILE A 74 -5.17 -1.61 -14.26
CA ILE A 74 -6.30 -2.53 -14.20
C ILE A 74 -7.17 -2.16 -12.99
N LYS A 75 -8.49 -2.12 -13.19
CA LYS A 75 -9.49 -1.86 -12.14
C LYS A 75 -10.22 -3.11 -11.66
N ASP A 76 -9.99 -4.25 -12.31
CA ASP A 76 -10.57 -5.53 -11.91
C ASP A 76 -10.08 -5.94 -10.53
N THR A 77 -10.96 -6.58 -9.76
CA THR A 77 -10.61 -7.22 -8.49
C THR A 77 -10.27 -8.68 -8.76
N ILE A 78 -9.08 -9.11 -8.35
CA ILE A 78 -8.72 -10.53 -8.36
C ILE A 78 -9.40 -11.19 -7.16
N SER A 79 -10.16 -12.24 -7.41
CA SER A 79 -10.79 -13.03 -6.35
C SER A 79 -10.93 -14.47 -6.82
N GLN A 80 -10.92 -15.41 -5.88
CA GLN A 80 -11.16 -16.83 -6.14
C GLN A 80 -12.53 -17.09 -6.80
N ALA A 81 -13.48 -16.17 -6.68
CA ALA A 81 -14.78 -16.27 -7.36
C ALA A 81 -14.67 -16.08 -8.89
N ASN A 82 -13.64 -15.38 -9.36
CA ASN A 82 -13.47 -15.01 -10.77
C ASN A 82 -12.25 -15.66 -11.42
N SER A 83 -11.45 -16.42 -10.66
CA SER A 83 -10.24 -17.07 -11.15
C SER A 83 -10.14 -18.47 -10.54
N PRO A 84 -10.10 -19.54 -11.35
CA PRO A 84 -10.01 -20.90 -10.81
C PRO A 84 -8.70 -21.10 -10.04
N ILE A 85 -8.70 -22.06 -9.11
CA ILE A 85 -7.51 -22.41 -8.33
C ILE A 85 -6.45 -22.98 -9.28
N PHE A 86 -5.26 -22.38 -9.28
CA PHE A 86 -4.12 -22.87 -10.01
C PHE A 86 -3.60 -24.17 -9.38
N VAL A 87 -3.36 -25.21 -10.19
CA VAL A 87 -2.83 -26.48 -9.67
C VAL A 87 -1.35 -26.33 -9.37
N TRP A 88 -1.02 -26.32 -8.07
CA TRP A 88 0.30 -26.05 -7.54
C TRP A 88 1.31 -27.14 -7.94
N THR A 89 2.49 -26.71 -8.40
CA THR A 89 3.69 -27.58 -8.44
C THR A 89 4.88 -26.98 -7.70
N LYS A 90 4.78 -25.71 -7.26
CA LYS A 90 5.81 -24.98 -6.51
C LYS A 90 5.21 -23.91 -5.60
N PRO A 91 5.84 -23.56 -4.47
CA PRO A 91 5.34 -22.55 -3.52
C PRO A 91 5.39 -21.10 -4.05
N GLU A 92 6.14 -20.83 -5.13
CA GLU A 92 6.29 -19.49 -5.72
C GLU A 92 5.14 -19.10 -6.66
N TYR A 93 4.09 -19.90 -6.78
CA TYR A 93 2.94 -19.60 -7.63
C TYR A 93 1.85 -18.85 -6.87
N VAL A 94 1.10 -18.00 -7.57
CA VAL A 94 -0.14 -17.45 -7.03
C VAL A 94 -1.24 -18.52 -7.02
N SER A 95 -2.12 -18.47 -6.03
CA SER A 95 -3.22 -19.45 -5.85
C SER A 95 -4.23 -19.42 -6.98
N GLU A 96 -4.45 -18.25 -7.57
CA GLU A 96 -5.40 -17.98 -8.63
C GLU A 96 -4.75 -18.18 -10.01
N ASP A 97 -5.46 -18.75 -10.99
CA ASP A 97 -5.00 -18.76 -12.37
C ASP A 97 -5.23 -17.38 -13.01
N LEU A 98 -4.14 -16.66 -13.28
CA LEU A 98 -4.18 -15.30 -13.82
C LEU A 98 -4.01 -15.25 -15.36
N LYS A 99 -4.03 -16.39 -16.07
CA LYS A 99 -3.87 -16.42 -17.54
C LYS A 99 -4.96 -15.67 -18.30
N GLU A 100 -6.16 -15.61 -17.73
CA GLU A 100 -7.26 -14.83 -18.30
C GLU A 100 -6.92 -13.32 -18.34
N ILE A 101 -6.22 -12.81 -17.32
CA ILE A 101 -5.78 -11.40 -17.27
C ILE A 101 -4.81 -11.10 -18.42
N LYS A 102 -3.88 -12.01 -18.69
CA LYS A 102 -2.96 -11.89 -19.83
C LYS A 102 -3.70 -11.76 -21.14
N THR A 103 -4.68 -12.63 -21.38
CA THR A 103 -5.43 -12.64 -22.65
C THR A 103 -6.33 -11.42 -22.77
N LYS A 104 -7.05 -11.08 -21.70
CA LYS A 104 -8.01 -9.97 -21.66
C LYS A 104 -7.34 -8.60 -21.90
N TYR A 105 -6.15 -8.41 -21.33
CA TYR A 105 -5.46 -7.11 -21.35
C TYR A 105 -4.20 -7.09 -22.23
N ASN A 106 -3.84 -8.21 -22.86
CA ASN A 106 -2.61 -8.37 -23.64
C ASN A 106 -1.35 -7.99 -22.84
N LEU A 107 -1.10 -8.69 -21.74
CA LEU A 107 -0.03 -8.37 -20.78
C LEU A 107 0.98 -9.50 -20.61
N ASP A 108 2.23 -9.15 -20.35
CA ASP A 108 3.29 -10.10 -20.01
C ASP A 108 3.33 -10.35 -18.49
N TYR A 109 3.21 -9.27 -17.72
CA TYR A 109 3.31 -9.30 -16.27
C TYR A 109 2.14 -8.58 -15.60
N LEU A 110 1.88 -8.96 -14.37
CA LEU A 110 0.97 -8.27 -13.48
C LEU A 110 1.71 -7.80 -12.24
N PHE A 111 1.56 -6.53 -11.92
CA PHE A 111 2.07 -5.93 -10.70
C PHE A 111 0.90 -5.54 -9.80
N ILE A 112 0.80 -6.18 -8.65
CA ILE A 112 -0.23 -5.91 -7.64
C ILE A 112 0.42 -5.12 -6.50
N VAL A 113 -0.18 -3.98 -6.18
CA VAL A 113 0.18 -3.15 -5.03
C VAL A 113 -1.02 -3.07 -4.12
N ASP A 114 -0.99 -3.80 -3.01
CA ASP A 114 -2.00 -3.75 -1.97
C ASP A 114 -1.46 -3.00 -0.77
N GLY A 115 -2.28 -2.21 -0.09
CA GLY A 115 -1.76 -1.48 1.06
C GLY A 115 -2.80 -0.75 1.89
N GLN A 116 -2.29 -0.21 2.99
CA GLN A 116 -3.04 0.58 3.93
C GLN A 116 -2.26 1.80 4.39
N PHE A 117 -2.98 2.87 4.70
CA PHE A 117 -2.44 4.01 5.42
C PHE A 117 -3.36 4.39 6.58
N GLY A 118 -2.82 5.07 7.60
CA GLY A 118 -3.63 5.45 8.74
C GLY A 118 -2.85 6.09 9.88
N ILE A 119 -3.50 6.09 11.03
CA ILE A 119 -2.93 6.57 12.29
C ILE A 119 -2.82 5.38 13.23
N GLU A 120 -1.60 5.17 13.73
CA GLU A 120 -1.29 4.18 14.75
C GLU A 120 -1.31 4.81 16.14
N PHE A 121 -1.96 4.13 17.08
CA PHE A 121 -2.10 4.51 18.48
C PHE A 121 -1.46 3.45 19.35
N GLU A 122 -0.50 3.84 20.17
CA GLU A 122 -0.03 2.99 21.23
C GLU A 122 -1.06 2.92 22.37
N LYS A 123 -1.41 1.70 22.76
CA LYS A 123 -2.22 1.43 23.94
C LYS A 123 -1.44 0.55 24.91
N ALA A 124 -1.13 1.11 26.07
CA ALA A 124 -0.49 0.39 27.18
C ALA A 124 -1.52 0.28 28.32
N GLY A 125 -2.29 -0.81 28.34
CA GLY A 125 -3.40 -0.97 29.29
C GLY A 125 -4.47 0.10 29.11
N VAL A 126 -4.62 0.99 30.10
CA VAL A 126 -5.57 2.12 30.10
C VAL A 126 -4.97 3.43 29.56
N PHE A 127 -3.65 3.47 29.27
CA PHE A 127 -2.96 4.68 28.83
C PHE A 127 -2.86 4.76 27.30
N ASN A 128 -3.16 5.95 26.76
CA ASN A 128 -2.93 6.27 25.35
C ASN A 128 -1.52 6.86 25.17
N GLY A 129 -0.64 6.12 24.52
CA GLY A 129 0.75 6.49 24.26
C GLY A 129 0.92 7.37 23.02
N ASP A 130 2.05 7.13 22.32
CA ASP A 130 2.41 7.85 21.12
C ASP A 130 1.45 7.58 19.95
N LYS A 131 1.43 8.54 19.02
CA LYS A 131 0.59 8.52 17.82
C LYS A 131 1.49 8.69 16.61
N ARG A 132 1.28 7.86 15.60
CA ARG A 132 2.14 7.80 14.42
C ARG A 132 1.31 7.76 13.16
N THR A 133 1.78 8.39 12.10
CA THR A 133 1.29 8.07 10.76
C THR A 133 1.94 6.77 10.30
N ASN A 134 1.19 5.94 9.59
CA ASN A 134 1.64 4.63 9.12
C ASN A 134 1.21 4.44 7.66
N ILE A 135 2.13 3.94 6.83
CA ILE A 135 1.87 3.46 5.48
C ILE A 135 2.53 2.08 5.36
N PHE A 136 1.79 1.11 4.83
CA PHE A 136 2.31 -0.22 4.54
C PHE A 136 1.74 -0.77 3.24
N LEU A 137 2.62 -1.21 2.34
CA LEU A 137 2.33 -1.68 0.99
C LEU A 137 2.98 -3.06 0.78
N ASN A 138 2.18 -4.02 0.33
CA ASN A 138 2.61 -5.33 -0.18
C ASN A 138 2.64 -5.27 -1.71
N ASN A 139 3.67 -5.88 -2.31
CA ASN A 139 3.94 -5.78 -3.72
C ASN A 139 4.21 -7.15 -4.28
N ALA A 140 3.43 -7.58 -5.28
CA ALA A 140 3.63 -8.86 -5.95
C ALA A 140 3.76 -8.65 -7.47
N PHE A 141 4.90 -9.05 -8.02
CA PHE A 141 5.18 -9.03 -9.45
C PHE A 141 5.12 -10.44 -10.01
N ILE A 142 4.21 -10.66 -10.95
CA ILE A 142 3.78 -11.99 -11.39
C ILE A 142 4.00 -12.11 -12.89
N ASN A 143 4.59 -13.22 -13.33
CA ASN A 143 4.67 -13.60 -14.73
C ASN A 143 3.35 -14.26 -15.13
N LEU A 144 2.62 -13.68 -16.09
CA LEU A 144 1.31 -14.19 -16.48
C LEU A 144 1.38 -15.38 -17.47
N GLU A 145 2.55 -15.69 -18.04
CA GLU A 145 2.75 -16.91 -18.81
C GLU A 145 2.85 -18.13 -17.89
N THR A 146 3.62 -18.02 -16.81
CA THR A 146 3.93 -19.14 -15.91
C THR A 146 3.13 -19.14 -14.61
N ASN A 147 2.44 -18.04 -14.29
CA ASN A 147 1.75 -17.80 -13.02
C ASN A 147 2.70 -17.70 -11.80
N GLU A 148 4.00 -17.46 -12.05
CA GLU A 148 5.04 -17.36 -11.03
C GLU A 148 5.12 -15.95 -10.41
N VAL A 149 5.27 -15.90 -9.08
CA VAL A 149 5.68 -14.68 -8.37
C VAL A 149 7.17 -14.47 -8.60
N VAL A 150 7.50 -13.64 -9.59
CA VAL A 150 8.87 -13.24 -9.93
C VAL A 150 9.50 -12.45 -8.79
N SER A 151 8.71 -11.64 -8.09
CA SER A 151 9.19 -10.83 -6.98
C SER A 151 8.08 -10.47 -6.01
N ASN A 152 8.40 -10.53 -4.72
CA ASN A 152 7.54 -10.07 -3.63
C ASN A 152 8.33 -9.18 -2.67
N PHE A 153 7.78 -8.02 -2.32
CA PHE A 153 8.40 -7.14 -1.36
C PHE A 153 7.42 -6.20 -0.68
N ASN A 154 7.81 -5.71 0.50
CA ASN A 154 7.05 -4.73 1.23
C ASN A 154 7.72 -3.36 1.17
N VAL A 155 6.89 -2.32 1.15
CA VAL A 155 7.28 -0.93 1.37
C VAL A 155 6.40 -0.38 2.47
N GLY A 156 6.99 0.01 3.59
CA GLY A 156 6.21 0.61 4.68
C GLY A 156 7.10 1.29 5.70
N ASN A 157 6.53 2.27 6.38
CA ASN A 157 7.22 2.98 7.45
C ASN A 157 6.21 3.72 8.34
N ILE A 158 6.74 4.29 9.42
CA ILE A 158 5.99 5.09 10.40
C ILE A 158 6.68 6.43 10.64
N SER A 159 5.92 7.43 11.06
CA SER A 159 6.46 8.71 11.53
C SER A 159 5.71 9.20 12.76
N ASN A 160 6.43 9.74 13.74
CA ASN A 160 5.85 10.25 14.98
C ASN A 160 5.13 11.57 14.71
N ILE A 161 3.88 11.66 15.16
CA ILE A 161 3.14 12.92 15.12
C ILE A 161 3.63 13.80 16.27
N LYS A 162 4.21 14.97 15.96
CA LYS A 162 4.69 15.90 16.97
C LYS A 162 3.56 16.35 17.90
N LYS A 163 3.81 16.38 19.21
CA LYS A 163 2.89 16.92 20.23
C LYS A 163 3.20 18.39 20.48
N LYS A 164 2.19 19.23 20.77
CA LYS A 164 2.39 20.64 21.14
C LYS A 164 2.91 20.79 22.58
N ASN A 165 2.53 19.87 23.47
CA ASN A 165 3.08 19.64 24.81
C ASN A 165 2.80 18.18 25.24
N ILE A 166 3.37 17.70 26.36
CA ILE A 166 3.23 16.28 26.82
C ILE A 166 1.77 15.86 27.03
N LEU A 167 0.89 16.80 27.39
CA LEU A 167 -0.50 16.53 27.81
C LEU A 167 -1.55 16.79 26.71
N SER A 168 -1.17 17.31 25.54
CA SER A 168 -2.12 17.72 24.49
C SER A 168 -2.28 16.68 23.37
N PRO A 169 -3.49 16.50 22.84
CA PRO A 169 -3.67 15.75 21.60
C PRO A 169 -2.96 16.46 20.44
N PRO A 170 -2.41 15.71 19.47
CA PRO A 170 -1.84 16.32 18.27
C PRO A 170 -2.92 17.04 17.45
N ASN A 171 -2.58 18.20 16.88
CA ASN A 171 -3.47 18.97 16.01
C ASN A 171 -3.31 18.57 14.52
N PHE A 172 -4.25 18.99 13.65
CA PHE A 172 -4.23 18.63 12.23
C PHE A 172 -2.93 18.98 11.48
N PRO A 173 -2.31 20.17 11.69
CA PRO A 173 -1.04 20.50 11.02
C PRO A 173 0.08 19.50 11.33
N ASN A 174 0.12 18.94 12.55
CA ASN A 174 1.14 17.95 12.91
C ASN A 174 0.88 16.58 12.27
N ILE A 175 -0.38 16.23 12.04
CA ILE A 175 -0.75 14.98 11.34
C ILE A 175 -0.41 15.08 9.86
N GLU A 176 -0.80 16.19 9.21
CA GLU A 176 -0.46 16.45 7.81
C GLU A 176 1.06 16.44 7.61
N LYS A 177 1.79 17.16 8.45
CA LYS A 177 3.25 17.17 8.42
C LYS A 177 3.82 15.77 8.59
N SER A 178 3.40 15.02 9.60
CA SER A 178 3.88 13.65 9.84
C SER A 178 3.61 12.72 8.66
N MET A 179 2.46 12.85 7.99
CA MET A 179 2.14 12.04 6.81
C MET A 179 2.99 12.44 5.61
N ASN A 180 3.21 13.74 5.40
CA ASN A 180 4.06 14.23 4.31
C ASN A 180 5.53 13.84 4.51
N ASP A 181 6.06 14.01 5.72
CA ASP A 181 7.44 13.60 6.07
C ASP A 181 7.59 12.06 5.90
N LEU A 182 6.61 11.28 6.37
CA LEU A 182 6.58 9.83 6.16
C LEU A 182 6.62 9.46 4.67
N LEU A 183 5.76 10.09 3.88
CA LEU A 183 5.62 9.80 2.47
C LEU A 183 6.90 10.17 1.71
N ASN A 184 7.32 11.43 1.81
CA ASN A 184 8.40 11.99 0.99
C ASN A 184 9.77 11.47 1.39
N ASP A 185 10.03 11.32 2.69
CA ASP A 185 11.39 11.02 3.17
C ASP A 185 11.64 9.51 3.27
N LYS A 186 10.59 8.70 3.35
CA LYS A 186 10.71 7.26 3.63
C LYS A 186 10.03 6.38 2.59
N VAL A 187 8.76 6.62 2.28
CA VAL A 187 7.97 5.70 1.43
C VAL A 187 8.34 5.86 -0.04
N LEU A 188 8.31 7.08 -0.60
CA LEU A 188 8.59 7.30 -2.02
C LEU A 188 10.01 6.88 -2.44
N PRO A 189 11.08 7.19 -1.67
CA PRO A 189 12.42 6.72 -1.98
C PRO A 189 12.55 5.20 -1.92
N GLU A 190 11.84 4.55 -0.98
CA GLU A 190 11.85 3.10 -0.84
C GLU A 190 11.12 2.40 -2.00
N ILE A 191 10.02 2.98 -2.52
CA ILE A 191 9.34 2.51 -3.74
C ILE A 191 10.33 2.51 -4.92
N GLU A 192 10.98 3.65 -5.17
CA GLU A 192 11.98 3.78 -6.24
C GLU A 192 13.09 2.73 -6.10
N ARG A 193 13.68 2.63 -4.92
CA ARG A 193 14.76 1.70 -4.63
C ARG A 193 14.34 0.25 -4.83
N LYS A 194 13.14 -0.14 -4.36
CA LYS A 194 12.64 -1.51 -4.48
C LYS A 194 12.29 -1.84 -5.91
N ILE A 195 11.58 -0.99 -6.65
CA ILE A 195 11.25 -1.22 -8.06
C ILE A 195 12.53 -1.48 -8.86
N LYS A 196 13.53 -0.59 -8.76
CA LYS A 196 14.81 -0.73 -9.46
C LYS A 196 15.58 -2.02 -9.15
N ARG A 197 15.43 -2.57 -7.94
CA ARG A 197 16.18 -3.76 -7.48
C ARG A 197 15.41 -5.06 -7.61
N LYS A 198 14.08 -5.00 -7.58
CA LYS A 198 13.20 -6.16 -7.39
C LYS A 198 12.36 -6.46 -8.61
N ILE A 199 12.20 -5.51 -9.53
CA ILE A 199 11.54 -5.73 -10.81
C ILE A 199 12.64 -5.91 -11.86
N VAL A 200 12.85 -7.16 -12.27
CA VAL A 200 13.77 -7.53 -13.34
C VAL A 200 12.94 -8.09 -14.47
N ILE A 201 13.09 -7.49 -15.65
CA ILE A 201 12.36 -7.85 -16.84
C ILE A 201 13.39 -8.42 -17.82
N PRO A 202 13.30 -9.72 -18.17
CA PRO A 202 14.18 -10.35 -19.15
C PRO A 202 14.05 -9.77 -20.56
#